data_AF-A0A817V2I1-F1
#
_entry.id   AF-A0A817V2I1-F1
#
_cell.length_a   1.000
_cell.length_b   1.000
_cell.length_c   1.000
_cell.angle_alpha   90.00
_cell.angle_beta   90.00
_cell.angle_gamma   90.00
#
_symmetry.space_group_name_H-M   'P 1'
#
loop_
_entity.id
_entity.type
_entity.pdbx_description
1 polymer ?
#
loop_
_entity_poly.entity_id
_entity_poly.type
_entity_poly.pdbx_seq_one_letter_code
_entity_poly.pdbx_strand_id
1 'polypeptide(L)'
;MFEVLAPFLRSSCNRDTRNALAVFWIKAKTNLSFNQIGILFNYRGDSDTRRKRVGGTFDSVRMILVRDFVPLNLGVGHLTREQALTHNTAFGKEFWDNNVTIIWD
;
A
#
# COMPACT_ATOMS: atom_id res chain seq x y z
N MET A 1 10.63 11.99 1.16
CA MET A 1 9.58 10.96 1.39
C MET A 1 8.57 11.39 2.44
N PHE A 2 8.99 11.78 3.66
CA PHE A 2 8.06 12.24 4.72
C PHE A 2 7.22 13.46 4.33
N GLU A 3 7.84 14.48 3.71
CA GLU A 3 7.13 15.71 3.28
C GLU A 3 6.13 15.46 2.15
N VAL A 4 6.36 14.45 1.31
CA VAL A 4 5.46 14.07 0.21
C VAL A 4 4.16 13.44 0.75
N LEU A 5 4.24 12.75 1.89
CA LEU A 5 3.10 12.02 2.49
C LEU A 5 2.30 12.86 3.48
N ALA A 6 2.90 13.91 4.05
CA ALA A 6 2.31 14.76 5.08
C ALA A 6 0.96 15.42 4.69
N PRO A 7 0.73 15.92 3.46
CA PRO A 7 -0.52 16.59 3.10
C PRO A 7 -1.72 15.64 2.99
N PHE A 8 -1.46 14.34 2.80
CA PHE A 8 -2.49 13.35 2.43
C PHE A 8 -2.90 12.44 3.59
N LEU A 9 -2.21 12.54 4.74
CA LEU A 9 -2.52 11.75 5.92
C LEU A 9 -3.31 12.61 6.90
N ARG A 10 -4.54 12.17 7.24
CA ARG A 10 -5.38 12.85 8.24
C ARG A 10 -4.64 12.97 9.56
N SER A 11 -4.44 14.21 10.03
CA SER A 11 -3.90 14.46 11.37
C SER A 11 -4.85 13.89 12.42
N SER A 12 -4.38 12.90 13.17
CA SER A 12 -5.06 12.37 14.35
C SER A 12 -4.00 12.15 15.41
N CYS A 13 -4.37 12.33 16.68
CA CYS A 13 -3.50 12.13 17.85
C CYS A 13 -2.78 10.77 17.88
N ASN A 14 -3.27 9.75 17.15
CA ASN A 14 -2.66 8.43 17.04
C ASN A 14 -2.19 8.07 15.61
N ARG A 15 -2.19 9.02 14.66
CA ARG A 15 -1.81 8.80 13.24
C ARG A 15 -0.71 9.75 12.80
N ASP A 16 0.44 9.69 13.47
CA ASP A 16 1.66 10.32 12.97
C ASP A 16 1.99 9.70 11.60
N THR A 17 2.35 10.54 10.62
CA THR A 17 2.80 10.14 9.28
C THR A 17 3.93 9.10 9.35
N ARG A 18 4.79 9.20 10.37
CA ARG A 18 5.85 8.21 10.63
C ARG A 18 5.29 6.84 10.97
N ASN A 19 4.26 6.77 11.82
CA ASN A 19 3.61 5.53 12.19
C ASN A 19 2.86 4.90 11.01
N ALA A 20 2.20 5.72 10.18
CA ALA A 20 1.52 5.22 8.98
C ALA A 20 2.52 4.58 8.00
N LEU A 21 3.66 5.23 7.75
CA LEU A 21 4.70 4.70 6.89
C LEU A 21 5.37 3.45 7.50
N ALA A 22 5.59 3.43 8.81
CA ALA A 22 6.12 2.27 9.51
C ALA A 22 5.16 1.07 9.45
N VAL A 23 3.85 1.29 9.64
CA VAL A 23 2.80 0.28 9.45
C VAL A 23 2.85 -0.30 8.04
N PHE A 24 2.99 0.56 7.02
CA PHE A 24 3.11 0.13 5.63
C PHE A 24 4.34 -0.76 5.43
N TRP A 25 5.53 -0.31 5.84
CA TRP A 25 6.76 -1.07 5.66
C TRP A 25 6.79 -2.38 6.43
N ILE A 26 6.31 -2.39 7.67
CA ILE A 26 6.23 -3.62 8.47
C ILE A 26 5.29 -4.60 7.79
N LYS A 27 4.11 -4.16 7.32
CA LYS A 27 3.20 -5.05 6.61
C LYS A 27 3.80 -5.56 5.28
N ALA A 28 4.53 -4.72 4.56
CA ALA A 28 5.14 -5.10 3.28
C ALA A 28 6.34 -6.05 3.44
N LYS A 29 7.12 -5.90 4.52
CA LYS A 29 8.35 -6.68 4.75
C LYS A 29 8.18 -7.89 5.67
N THR A 30 7.05 -8.00 6.37
CA THR A 30 6.78 -9.08 7.32
C THR A 30 5.46 -9.76 7.02
N ASN A 31 5.33 -11.03 7.41
CA ASN A 31 4.06 -11.76 7.29
C ASN A 31 3.10 -11.52 8.48
N LEU A 32 3.18 -10.36 9.12
CA LEU A 32 2.31 -10.04 10.26
C LEU A 32 0.89 -9.70 9.80
N SER A 33 -0.09 -10.15 10.57
CA SER A 33 -1.49 -9.76 10.39
C SER A 33 -1.70 -8.30 10.80
N PHE A 34 -2.70 -7.64 10.21
CA PHE A 34 -3.04 -6.27 10.57
C PHE A 34 -3.40 -6.10 12.05
N ASN A 35 -3.94 -7.13 12.70
CA ASN A 35 -4.20 -7.10 14.14
C ASN A 35 -2.90 -7.15 14.97
N GLN A 36 -1.93 -8.00 14.61
CA GLN A 36 -0.62 -8.03 15.27
C GLN A 36 0.13 -6.71 15.13
N ILE A 37 0.10 -6.11 13.94
CA ILE A 37 0.67 -4.77 13.71
C ILE A 37 -0.07 -3.74 14.56
N GLY A 38 -1.40 -3.80 14.64
CA GLY A 38 -2.19 -2.95 15.51
C GLY A 38 -1.80 -3.05 16.98
N ILE A 39 -1.47 -4.24 17.47
CA ILE A 39 -0.96 -4.45 18.82
C ILE A 39 0.41 -3.78 19.01
N LEU A 40 1.35 -3.96 18.07
CA LEU A 40 2.69 -3.35 18.12
C LEU A 40 2.64 -1.82 18.17
N PHE A 41 1.70 -1.22 17.42
CA PHE A 41 1.49 0.23 17.37
C PHE A 41 0.47 0.74 18.40
N ASN A 42 0.07 -0.10 19.37
CA ASN A 42 -0.85 0.24 20.44
C ASN A 42 -2.21 0.81 19.95
N TYR A 43 -2.70 0.32 18.81
CA TYR A 43 -4.06 0.61 18.35
C TYR A 43 -5.06 -0.02 19.33
N ARG A 44 -5.97 0.79 19.87
CA ARG A 44 -7.01 0.34 20.80
C ARG A 44 -8.24 -0.18 20.05
N GLY A 45 -8.96 -1.10 20.68
CA GLY A 45 -10.18 -1.71 20.16
C GLY A 45 -10.10 -3.23 20.14
N ASP A 46 -11.21 -3.86 19.76
CA ASP A 46 -11.26 -5.29 19.50
C ASP A 46 -10.42 -5.68 18.27
N SER A 47 -10.25 -6.99 18.06
CA SER A 47 -9.43 -7.53 16.97
C SER A 47 -9.85 -6.99 15.60
N ASP A 48 -11.16 -6.93 15.34
CA ASP A 48 -11.68 -6.50 14.04
C ASP A 48 -11.52 -4.98 13.82
N THR A 49 -11.77 -4.16 14.83
CA THR A 49 -11.57 -2.70 14.77
C THR A 49 -10.11 -2.37 14.53
N ARG A 50 -9.18 -3.03 15.24
CA ARG A 50 -7.73 -2.83 15.02
C ARG A 50 -7.34 -3.22 13.60
N ARG A 51 -7.74 -4.41 13.16
CA ARG A 51 -7.50 -4.91 11.80
C ARG A 51 -7.96 -3.91 10.74
N LYS A 52 -9.20 -3.41 10.85
CA LYS A 52 -9.78 -2.41 9.93
C LYS A 52 -9.00 -1.10 9.93
N ARG A 53 -8.63 -0.58 11.11
CA ARG A 53 -7.89 0.68 11.24
C ARG A 53 -6.49 0.61 10.64
N VAL A 54 -5.77 -0.48 10.89
CA VAL A 54 -4.42 -0.69 10.35
C VAL A 54 -4.50 -0.95 8.84
N GLY A 55 -5.46 -1.77 8.38
CA GLY A 55 -5.70 -2.00 6.96
C GLY A 55 -5.99 -0.70 6.19
N GLY A 56 -6.91 0.12 6.69
CA GLY A 56 -7.17 1.44 6.08
C GLY A 56 -5.96 2.38 6.08
N THR A 57 -5.09 2.28 7.10
CA THR A 57 -3.83 3.05 7.13
C THR A 57 -2.87 2.56 6.05
N PHE A 58 -2.72 1.24 5.92
CA PHE A 58 -1.91 0.61 4.88
C PHE A 58 -2.38 1.00 3.48
N ASP A 59 -3.67 0.88 3.21
CA ASP A 59 -4.26 1.20 1.90
C ASP A 59 -4.10 2.68 1.55
N SER A 60 -4.25 3.58 2.53
CA SER A 60 -4.04 5.02 2.33
C SER A 60 -2.60 5.31 1.90
N VAL A 61 -1.60 4.75 2.60
CA VAL A 61 -0.19 4.95 2.26
C VAL A 61 0.14 4.33 0.90
N ARG A 62 -0.36 3.12 0.62
CA ARG A 62 -0.21 2.45 -0.68
C ARG A 62 -0.72 3.33 -1.82
N MET A 63 -1.92 3.88 -1.68
CA MET A 63 -2.53 4.74 -2.70
C MET A 63 -1.70 5.99 -2.98
N ILE A 64 -1.20 6.65 -1.93
CA ILE A 64 -0.35 7.83 -2.09
C ILE A 64 0.97 7.47 -2.77
N LEU A 65 1.60 6.36 -2.37
CA LEU A 65 2.84 5.90 -2.99
C LEU A 65 2.64 5.61 -4.48
N VAL A 66 1.57 4.88 -4.84
CA VAL A 66 1.27 4.55 -6.24
C VAL A 66 0.95 5.79 -7.07
N ARG A 67 0.25 6.77 -6.50
CA ARG A 67 -0.17 7.98 -7.22
C ARG A 67 0.95 9.00 -7.37
N ASP A 68 1.69 9.28 -6.29
CA ASP A 68 2.55 10.47 -6.20
C ASP A 68 4.04 10.11 -6.17
N PHE A 69 4.41 8.96 -5.63
CA PHE A 69 5.83 8.58 -5.49
C PHE A 69 6.31 7.74 -6.67
N VAL A 70 5.57 6.69 -6.99
CA VAL A 70 5.92 5.69 -8.00
C VAL A 70 6.16 6.35 -9.37
N PRO A 71 5.28 7.19 -9.93
CA PRO A 71 5.50 7.79 -11.25
C PRO A 71 6.75 8.67 -11.34
N LEU A 72 7.19 9.26 -10.23
CA LEU A 72 8.35 10.15 -10.18
C LEU A 72 9.68 9.40 -9.96
N ASN A 73 9.63 8.14 -9.51
CA ASN A 73 10.80 7.39 -9.07
C ASN A 73 11.03 6.11 -9.86
N LEU A 74 10.17 5.81 -10.83
CA LEU A 74 10.38 4.72 -11.75
C LEU A 74 11.24 5.20 -12.92
N GLY A 75 12.31 4.46 -13.20
CA GLY A 75 13.23 4.77 -14.28
C GLY A 75 12.58 4.73 -15.67
N VAL A 76 13.32 5.22 -16.67
CA VAL A 76 12.91 5.17 -18.08
C VAL A 76 12.66 3.70 -18.48
N GLY A 77 11.42 3.37 -18.89
CA GLY A 77 11.02 2.02 -19.29
C GLY A 77 10.02 1.33 -18.36
N HIS A 78 9.56 1.98 -17.28
CA HIS A 78 8.50 1.40 -16.45
C HIS A 78 7.12 1.48 -17.15
N LEU A 79 6.45 0.33 -17.27
CA LEU A 79 5.07 0.26 -17.74
C LEU A 79 4.11 0.87 -16.72
N THR A 80 3.37 1.92 -17.07
CA THR A 80 2.28 2.41 -16.20
C THR A 80 1.27 1.30 -15.94
N ARG A 81 0.41 1.46 -14.92
CA ARG A 81 -0.61 0.45 -14.62
C ARG A 81 -1.49 0.17 -15.85
N GLU A 82 -1.87 1.22 -16.57
CA GLU A 82 -2.67 1.12 -17.79
C GLU A 82 -1.92 0.35 -18.88
N GLN A 83 -0.63 0.66 -19.07
CA GLN A 83 0.23 -0.05 -20.03
C GLN A 83 0.45 -1.52 -19.64
N ALA A 84 0.57 -1.82 -18.36
CA ALA A 84 0.73 -3.18 -17.86
C ALA A 84 -0.56 -4.01 -18.03
N LEU A 85 -1.73 -3.39 -17.84
CA LEU A 85 -3.02 -4.05 -18.13
C LEU A 85 -3.19 -4.36 -19.61
N THR A 86 -2.69 -3.51 -20.51
CA THR A 86 -2.67 -3.81 -21.96
C THR A 86 -1.64 -4.87 -22.33
N HIS A 87 -0.61 -5.07 -21.51
CA HIS A 87 0.41 -6.11 -21.70
C HIS A 87 0.01 -7.47 -21.11
N ASN A 88 -1.11 -7.56 -20.37
CA ASN A 88 -1.62 -8.85 -19.90
C ASN A 88 -1.98 -9.73 -21.13
N THR A 89 -1.31 -10.88 -21.23
CA THR A 89 -1.63 -11.91 -22.24
C THR A 89 -3.05 -12.43 -22.02
N ALA A 90 -3.61 -13.14 -23.02
CA ALA A 90 -4.91 -13.80 -22.88
C ALA A 90 -4.99 -14.66 -21.60
N PHE A 91 -3.86 -15.28 -21.22
CA PHE A 91 -3.72 -16.05 -19.99
C PHE A 91 -3.82 -15.19 -18.72
N GLY A 92 -3.18 -14.01 -18.70
CA GLY A 92 -3.26 -13.09 -17.56
C GLY A 92 -4.67 -12.57 -17.30
N LYS A 93 -5.45 -12.32 -18.36
CA LYS A 93 -6.84 -11.87 -18.26
C LYS A 93 -7.77 -12.94 -17.67
N GLU A 94 -7.60 -14.19 -18.09
CA GLU A 94 -8.46 -15.30 -17.65
C GLU A 94 -8.32 -15.62 -16.15
N PHE A 95 -7.09 -15.58 -15.63
CA PHE A 95 -6.81 -16.01 -14.25
C PHE A 95 -6.75 -14.86 -13.23
N TRP A 96 -6.43 -13.64 -13.67
CA TRP A 96 -6.15 -12.52 -12.77
C TRP A 96 -7.05 -11.29 -13.02
N ASP A 97 -7.97 -11.37 -13.99
CA ASP A 97 -8.93 -10.32 -14.33
C ASP A 97 -8.24 -8.95 -14.56
N ASN A 98 -8.66 -7.90 -13.85
CA ASN A 98 -8.10 -6.54 -13.93
C ASN A 98 -6.87 -6.32 -13.03
N ASN A 99 -6.23 -7.40 -12.57
CA ASN A 99 -4.98 -7.30 -11.83
C ASN A 99 -3.80 -7.36 -12.80
N VAL A 100 -2.87 -6.42 -12.63
CA VAL A 100 -1.60 -6.42 -13.38
C VAL A 100 -0.80 -7.64 -12.95
N THR A 101 -0.47 -8.50 -13.91
CA THR A 101 0.45 -9.62 -13.71
C THR A 101 1.64 -9.47 -14.64
N ILE A 102 2.82 -9.27 -14.07
CA ILE A 102 4.07 -9.23 -14.82
C ILE A 102 4.61 -10.65 -14.82
N ILE A 103 4.14 -11.47 -15.77
CA ILE A 103 4.81 -12.74 -16.07
C ILE A 103 5.99 -12.36 -16.94
N TRP A 104 7.19 -12.35 -16.35
CA TRP A 104 8.42 -12.29 -17.12
C TRP A 104 8.59 -13.64 -17.80
N ASP A 105 8.53 -13.66 -19.13
CA ASP A 105 9.00 -14.78 -19.96
C ASP A 105 10.53 -14.84 -19.91
#